data_AF-A0A7X0NHN3-F1
#
_entry.id   AF-A0A7X0NHN3-F1
#
_cell.length_a   1.000
_cell.length_b   1.000
_cell.length_c   1.000
_cell.angle_alpha   90.00
_cell.angle_beta   90.00
_cell.angle_gamma   90.00
#
_symmetry.space_group_name_H-M   'P 1'
#
loop_
_entity.id
_entity.type
_entity.pdbx_description
1 polymer ?
#
loop_
_entity_poly.entity_id
_entity_poly.type
_entity_poly.pdbx_seq_one_letter_code
_entity_poly.pdbx_strand_id
1 'polypeptide(L)'
;MHKYLFTSLLISLLLICKAYGQNLHSVGAYSTLNTQQKGTPGIALKYQWQYNPSFALEGLLINTNTINTNTHSNTTSGKQSLLSIGAVFIKEYSPKLSIKFSSGASYVLKSSNDLFSEKSSVSPYLTLALEYKINQNLHLEAGQTSYFQKQVIGSNHSFFLGLNYLFGTTASSIKAHTRISKRSIDNIPTSSASVVSSAINNQSFKQDKHSWVIQLGAFTIESNAENVLQNLQVNPYFTHYKVVLASGLYRIYSPSFNSYIEAQHISTDLKHNHNISNLIKQR
;
A
#
# COMPACT_ATOMS: atom_id res chain seq x y z
N MET A 1 29.90 -2.69 26.09
CA MET A 1 28.97 -3.64 25.42
C MET A 1 27.97 -2.98 24.48
N HIS A 2 27.27 -1.89 24.84
CA HIS A 2 26.18 -1.33 24.01
C HIS A 2 26.57 -0.83 22.59
N LYS A 3 27.82 -0.38 22.37
CA LYS A 3 28.28 0.08 21.04
C LYS A 3 28.30 -1.04 19.98
N TYR A 4 28.63 -2.27 20.38
CA TYR A 4 28.70 -3.43 19.48
C TYR A 4 27.32 -4.02 19.17
N LEU A 5 26.40 -3.96 20.14
CA LEU A 5 25.02 -4.39 19.94
C LEU A 5 24.29 -3.50 18.91
N PHE A 6 24.47 -2.18 19.01
CA PHE A 6 23.86 -1.23 18.07
C PHE A 6 24.40 -1.42 16.65
N THR A 7 25.72 -1.60 16.51
CA THR A 7 26.35 -1.83 15.20
C THR A 7 25.96 -3.19 14.61
N SER A 8 25.90 -4.27 15.40
CA SER A 8 25.46 -5.57 14.88
C SER A 8 23.98 -5.56 14.47
N LEU A 9 23.12 -4.87 15.22
CA LEU A 9 21.71 -4.70 14.87
C LEU A 9 21.54 -3.88 13.59
N LEU A 10 22.30 -2.78 13.44
CA LEU A 10 22.30 -1.95 12.23
C LEU A 10 22.77 -2.76 11.01
N ILE A 11 23.87 -3.50 11.13
CA ILE A 11 24.40 -4.34 10.05
C ILE A 11 23.40 -5.43 9.66
N SER A 12 22.79 -6.09 10.65
CA SER A 12 21.76 -7.12 10.40
C SER A 12 20.55 -6.53 9.67
N LEU A 13 20.10 -5.34 10.08
CA LEU A 13 19.01 -4.63 9.43
C LEU A 13 19.37 -4.27 7.97
N LEU A 14 20.59 -3.78 7.71
CA LEU A 14 21.07 -3.44 6.36
C LEU A 14 21.22 -4.67 5.45
N LEU A 15 21.62 -5.82 6.00
CA LEU A 15 21.75 -7.07 5.23
C LEU A 15 20.39 -7.60 4.79
N ILE A 16 19.36 -7.52 5.64
CA ILE A 16 17.98 -7.92 5.28
C ILE A 16 17.45 -7.06 4.13
N CYS A 17 17.77 -5.76 4.10
CA CYS A 17 17.38 -4.86 3.02
C CYS A 17 17.98 -5.23 1.65
N LYS A 18 19.19 -5.82 1.60
CA LYS A 18 19.83 -6.20 0.33
C LYS A 18 19.21 -7.43 -0.33
N ALA A 19 18.77 -8.42 0.44
CA ALA A 19 18.30 -9.70 -0.11
C ALA A 19 16.92 -9.63 -0.77
N TYR A 20 16.09 -8.65 -0.38
CA TYR A 20 14.70 -8.52 -0.83
C TYR A 20 14.41 -7.19 -1.53
N GLY A 21 15.44 -6.37 -1.76
CA GLY A 21 15.30 -5.02 -2.29
C GLY A 21 14.98 -5.02 -3.79
N GLN A 22 13.83 -4.46 -4.16
CA GLN A 22 13.65 -3.91 -5.49
C GLN A 22 14.69 -2.79 -5.70
N ASN A 23 15.24 -2.72 -6.90
CA ASN A 23 16.19 -1.67 -7.26
C ASN A 23 15.43 -0.50 -7.87
N LEU A 24 14.37 -0.05 -7.18
CA LEU A 24 13.48 1.00 -7.64
C LEU A 24 13.76 2.28 -6.86
N HIS A 25 14.01 3.35 -7.59
CA HIS A 25 14.45 4.63 -7.07
C HIS A 25 13.55 5.73 -7.59
N SER A 26 13.33 6.78 -6.79
CA SER A 26 12.73 8.00 -7.30
C SER A 26 13.47 9.23 -6.82
N VAL A 27 13.54 10.23 -7.68
CA VAL A 27 13.97 11.59 -7.34
C VAL A 27 12.83 12.55 -7.64
N GLY A 28 12.57 13.49 -6.73
CA GLY A 28 11.48 14.43 -6.90
C GLY A 28 11.81 15.84 -6.45
N ALA A 29 11.16 16.81 -7.09
CA ALA A 29 11.22 18.22 -6.75
C ALA A 29 9.85 18.69 -6.28
N TYR A 30 9.84 19.46 -5.19
CA TYR A 30 8.63 19.84 -4.47
C TYR A 30 8.59 21.32 -4.17
N SER A 31 7.39 21.88 -4.28
CA SER A 31 7.02 23.16 -3.68
C SER A 31 6.36 22.88 -2.33
N THR A 32 6.73 23.65 -1.32
CA THR A 32 6.21 23.52 0.06
C THR A 32 5.57 24.82 0.51
N LEU A 33 4.39 24.74 1.11
CA LEU A 33 3.64 25.86 1.64
C LEU A 33 3.35 25.63 3.11
N ASN A 34 3.84 26.52 3.94
CA ASN A 34 3.63 26.42 5.38
C ASN A 34 2.20 26.85 5.75
N THR A 35 1.52 26.04 6.55
CA THR A 35 0.12 26.27 6.94
C THR A 35 -0.09 27.45 7.89
N GLN A 36 0.94 27.83 8.64
CA GLN A 36 0.86 28.89 9.65
C GLN A 36 1.38 30.23 9.10
N GLN A 37 1.61 30.36 7.79
CA GLN A 37 2.30 31.52 7.20
C GLN A 37 1.56 32.12 6.00
N LYS A 38 1.65 33.45 5.87
CA LYS A 38 1.47 34.17 4.61
C LYS A 38 2.86 34.34 4.00
N GLY A 39 3.20 33.58 2.97
CA GLY A 39 4.56 33.59 2.43
C GLY A 39 4.73 32.87 1.10
N THR A 40 5.92 33.02 0.52
CA THR A 40 6.34 32.36 -0.71
C THR A 40 6.68 30.89 -0.45
N PRO A 41 6.45 30.00 -1.43
CA PRO A 41 6.74 28.59 -1.26
C PRO A 41 8.23 28.34 -0.98
N GLY A 42 8.50 27.35 -0.14
CA GLY A 42 9.82 26.73 -0.02
C GLY A 42 10.01 25.67 -1.11
N ILE A 43 11.24 25.21 -1.27
CA ILE A 43 11.59 24.15 -2.24
C ILE A 43 12.16 22.95 -1.51
N ALA A 44 11.87 21.75 -2.02
CA ALA A 44 12.47 20.53 -1.52
C ALA A 44 12.87 19.57 -2.64
N LEU A 45 13.92 18.79 -2.36
CA LEU A 45 14.39 17.69 -3.18
C LEU A 45 14.27 16.40 -2.37
N LYS A 46 13.61 15.41 -2.93
CA LYS A 46 13.45 14.09 -2.30
C LYS A 46 14.16 13.04 -3.13
N TYR A 47 14.84 12.13 -2.45
CA TYR A 47 15.28 10.86 -2.99
C TYR A 47 14.63 9.74 -2.19
N GLN A 48 14.14 8.71 -2.88
CA GLN A 48 13.51 7.56 -2.27
C GLN A 48 14.08 6.29 -2.90
N TRP A 49 14.43 5.33 -2.05
CA TRP A 49 14.80 3.98 -2.46
C TRP A 49 13.75 3.00 -1.96
N GLN A 50 13.01 2.41 -2.90
CA GLN A 50 11.92 1.49 -2.62
C GLN A 50 12.41 0.05 -2.65
N TYR A 51 12.42 -0.61 -1.49
CA TYR A 51 12.89 -1.98 -1.38
C TYR A 51 11.77 -3.00 -1.62
N ASN A 52 10.49 -2.66 -1.42
CA ASN A 52 9.37 -3.52 -1.83
C ASN A 52 8.13 -2.67 -2.18
N PRO A 53 7.03 -3.25 -2.70
CA PRO A 53 5.84 -2.49 -3.09
C PRO A 53 5.20 -1.66 -1.98
N SER A 54 5.44 -2.00 -0.71
CA SER A 54 4.80 -1.37 0.45
C SER A 54 5.73 -0.51 1.29
N PHE A 55 7.04 -0.52 1.01
CA PHE A 55 7.99 0.15 1.87
C PHE A 55 9.20 0.71 1.11
N ALA A 56 9.65 1.88 1.57
CA ALA A 56 10.82 2.56 1.05
C ALA A 56 11.58 3.30 2.16
N LEU A 57 12.80 3.71 1.84
CA LEU A 57 13.57 4.69 2.60
C LEU A 57 13.59 6.00 1.83
N GLU A 58 13.51 7.13 2.54
CA GLU A 58 13.57 8.45 1.93
C GLU A 58 14.63 9.35 2.58
N GLY A 59 15.19 10.22 1.75
CA GLY A 59 15.98 11.38 2.13
C GLY A 59 15.36 12.63 1.52
N LEU A 60 15.20 13.69 2.31
CA LEU A 60 14.51 14.91 1.93
C LEU A 60 15.35 16.13 2.34
N LEU A 61 15.76 16.92 1.35
CA LEU A 61 16.42 18.21 1.54
C LEU A 61 15.41 19.33 1.32
N ILE A 62 15.28 20.23 2.28
CA ILE A 62 14.26 21.29 2.25
C ILE A 62 14.94 22.62 2.52
N ASN A 63 14.63 23.61 1.69
CA ASN A 63 14.93 25.00 1.97
C ASN A 63 13.60 25.72 2.19
N THR A 64 13.32 26.05 3.44
CA THR A 64 12.13 26.82 3.78
C THR A 64 12.33 28.26 3.35
N ASN A 65 11.23 28.94 3.07
CA ASN A 65 11.26 30.38 3.00
C ASN A 65 11.32 31.00 4.41
N THR A 66 11.20 32.33 4.50
CA THR A 66 11.12 33.03 5.78
C THR A 66 9.87 32.58 6.52
N ILE A 67 10.08 31.91 7.64
CA ILE A 67 9.05 31.50 8.58
C ILE A 67 8.94 32.61 9.62
N ASN A 68 7.72 33.14 9.80
CA ASN A 68 7.42 34.10 10.85
C ASN A 68 6.70 33.38 11.99
N THR A 69 7.19 33.55 13.21
CA THR A 69 6.55 33.07 14.44
C THR A 69 6.17 34.28 15.27
N ASN A 70 4.89 34.40 15.57
CA ASN A 70 4.37 35.47 16.41
C ASN A 70 4.10 34.88 17.80
N THR A 71 4.88 35.27 18.79
CA THR A 71 4.64 34.89 20.19
C THR A 71 4.33 36.14 20.99
N HIS A 72 3.04 36.32 21.33
CA HIS A 72 2.45 37.41 22.13
C HIS A 72 2.76 38.85 21.66
N SER A 73 4.02 39.28 21.67
CA SER A 73 4.51 40.60 21.27
C SER A 73 5.80 40.58 20.43
N ASN A 74 6.43 39.41 20.24
CA ASN A 74 7.65 39.27 19.46
C ASN A 74 7.40 38.47 18.18
N THR A 75 7.74 39.10 17.04
CA THR A 75 7.82 38.44 15.74
C THR A 75 9.24 37.98 15.53
N THR A 76 9.44 36.66 15.52
CA THR A 76 10.74 36.08 15.15
C THR A 76 10.63 35.47 13.76
N SER A 77 11.50 35.92 12.87
CA SER A 77 11.55 35.49 11.48
C SER A 77 12.84 34.76 11.17
N GLY A 78 12.76 33.66 10.41
CA GLY A 78 13.95 32.91 10.02
C GLY A 78 13.73 31.96 8.85
N LYS A 79 14.80 31.67 8.11
CA LYS A 79 14.86 30.65 7.06
C LYS A 79 15.61 29.43 7.60
N GLN A 80 15.20 28.25 7.18
CA GLN A 80 15.85 26.99 7.57
C GLN A 80 16.16 26.13 6.35
N SER A 81 17.27 25.41 6.46
CA SER A 81 17.59 24.29 5.60
C SER A 81 17.58 23.02 6.43
N LEU A 82 16.82 22.02 5.98
CA LEU A 82 16.58 20.77 6.69
C LEU A 82 17.07 19.59 5.85
N LEU A 83 17.67 18.61 6.51
CA LEU A 83 17.89 17.26 5.97
C LEU A 83 17.05 16.29 6.78
N SER A 84 16.15 15.57 6.12
CA SER A 84 15.30 14.56 6.76
C SER A 84 15.57 13.19 6.18
N ILE A 85 15.55 12.17 7.03
CA ILE A 85 15.74 10.77 6.68
C ILE A 85 14.66 9.96 7.39
N GLY A 86 13.99 9.07 6.65
CA GLY A 86 12.88 8.32 7.21
C GLY A 86 12.50 7.07 6.43
N ALA A 87 11.52 6.38 6.97
CA ALA A 87 10.87 5.24 6.35
C ALA A 87 9.52 5.66 5.77
N VAL A 88 9.16 5.08 4.63
CA VAL A 88 7.92 5.32 3.91
C VAL A 88 7.15 4.02 3.81
N PHE A 89 5.88 4.06 4.22
CA PHE A 89 4.89 3.03 3.94
C PHE A 89 4.03 3.45 2.75
N ILE A 90 3.83 2.54 1.82
CA ILE A 90 3.12 2.77 0.55
C ILE A 90 1.96 1.77 0.46
N LYS A 91 0.74 2.29 0.29
CA LYS A 91 -0.44 1.48 0.04
C LYS A 91 -1.02 1.85 -1.32
N GLU A 92 -0.91 0.94 -2.28
CA GLU A 92 -1.59 1.09 -3.57
C GLU A 92 -3.11 0.97 -3.36
N TYR A 93 -3.84 2.01 -3.76
CA TYR A 93 -5.31 2.04 -3.75
C TYR A 93 -5.88 1.66 -5.11
N SER A 94 -5.24 2.12 -6.18
CA SER A 94 -5.54 1.73 -7.56
C SER A 94 -4.25 1.69 -8.39
N PRO A 95 -4.26 1.13 -9.61
CA PRO A 95 -3.06 1.09 -10.46
C PRO A 95 -2.38 2.45 -10.68
N LYS A 96 -3.14 3.55 -10.57
CA LYS A 96 -2.66 4.93 -10.73
C LYS A 96 -2.55 5.72 -9.44
N LEU A 97 -3.10 5.26 -8.31
CA LEU A 97 -3.16 6.03 -7.07
C LEU A 97 -2.63 5.24 -5.89
N SER A 98 -1.71 5.84 -5.14
CA SER A 98 -1.17 5.29 -3.90
C SER A 98 -1.27 6.30 -2.76
N ILE A 99 -1.45 5.79 -1.55
CA ILE A 99 -1.37 6.55 -0.31
C ILE A 99 -0.01 6.26 0.32
N LYS A 100 0.67 7.31 0.77
CA LYS A 100 1.99 7.22 1.39
C LYS A 100 1.94 7.81 2.79
N PHE A 101 2.56 7.11 3.72
CA PHE A 101 2.80 7.57 5.08
C PHE A 101 4.29 7.49 5.35
N SER A 102 4.94 8.57 5.77
CA SER A 102 6.35 8.51 6.14
C SER A 102 6.61 9.11 7.51
N SER A 103 7.66 8.62 8.16
CA SER A 103 8.14 9.17 9.41
C SER A 103 9.64 8.95 9.56
N GLY A 104 10.28 9.85 10.29
CA GLY A 104 11.71 9.79 10.50
C GLY A 104 12.21 10.94 11.35
N ALA A 105 13.48 11.29 11.16
CA ALA A 105 14.14 12.39 11.83
C ALA A 105 14.57 13.46 10.82
N SER A 106 14.47 14.72 11.23
CA SER A 106 14.89 15.89 10.49
C SER A 106 15.96 16.63 11.27
N TYR A 107 17.00 17.07 10.59
CA TYR A 107 18.15 17.77 11.13
C TYR A 107 18.26 19.17 10.51
N VAL A 108 18.44 20.19 11.34
CA VAL A 108 18.62 21.58 10.90
C VAL A 108 20.07 21.80 10.44
N LEU A 109 20.25 21.86 9.12
CA LEU A 109 21.56 22.13 8.49
C LEU A 109 21.99 23.58 8.66
N LYS A 110 21.05 24.52 8.43
CA LYS A 110 21.29 25.96 8.50
C LYS A 110 20.04 26.64 9.04
N SER A 111 20.23 27.65 9.89
CA SER A 111 19.20 28.58 10.33
C SER A 111 19.71 30.01 10.11
N SER A 112 18.85 30.90 9.62
CA SER A 112 19.19 32.33 9.51
C SER A 112 19.07 33.06 10.85
N ASN A 113 18.50 32.43 11.86
CA ASN A 113 18.28 33.01 13.17
C ASN A 113 18.36 31.91 14.24
N ASP A 114 19.34 31.97 15.13
CA ASP A 114 19.57 30.92 16.14
C ASP A 114 18.51 30.95 17.25
N LEU A 115 17.81 32.08 17.45
CA LEU A 115 16.63 32.16 18.33
C LEU A 115 15.39 31.51 17.72
N PHE A 116 15.38 31.37 16.39
CA PHE A 116 14.29 30.75 15.65
C PHE A 116 14.42 29.22 15.66
N SER A 117 15.64 28.72 15.42
CA SER A 117 15.98 27.32 15.64
C SER A 117 17.47 27.16 15.87
N GLU A 118 17.79 26.36 16.88
CA GLU A 118 19.14 25.94 17.16
C GLU A 118 19.72 25.15 15.98
N LYS A 119 20.87 25.62 15.51
CA LYS A 119 21.71 24.89 14.55
C LYS A 119 21.98 23.50 15.10
N SER A 120 21.88 22.47 14.26
CA SER A 120 22.12 21.08 14.66
C SER A 120 21.04 20.45 15.56
N SER A 121 19.84 21.00 15.58
CA SER A 121 18.70 20.36 16.26
C SER A 121 18.12 19.21 15.43
N VAL A 122 17.70 18.15 16.13
CA VAL A 122 16.99 16.99 15.56
C VAL A 122 15.53 17.03 16.00
N SER A 123 14.62 16.81 15.06
CA SER A 123 13.18 16.72 15.32
C SER A 123 12.57 15.53 14.59
N PRO A 124 11.59 14.82 15.18
CA PRO A 124 10.84 13.84 14.42
C PRO A 124 9.95 14.55 13.41
N TYR A 125 9.68 13.87 12.29
CA TYR A 125 8.72 14.32 11.30
C TYR A 125 7.75 13.21 10.90
N LEU A 126 6.62 13.62 10.36
CA LEU A 126 5.56 12.75 9.86
C LEU A 126 4.96 13.34 8.59
N THR A 127 4.79 12.52 7.56
CA THR A 127 4.20 12.90 6.28
C THR A 127 3.05 11.99 5.94
N LEU A 128 1.97 12.59 5.42
CA LEU A 128 0.88 11.88 4.74
C LEU A 128 0.74 12.43 3.34
N ALA A 129 0.71 11.56 2.33
CA ALA A 129 0.69 11.97 0.93
C ALA A 129 -0.15 11.06 0.05
N LEU A 130 -0.58 11.62 -1.07
CA LEU A 130 -1.19 10.94 -2.20
C LEU A 130 -0.20 11.00 -3.37
N GLU A 131 -0.02 9.88 -4.05
CA GLU A 131 0.83 9.77 -5.23
C GLU A 131 0.00 9.27 -6.41
N TYR A 132 -0.05 10.07 -7.48
CA TYR A 132 -0.74 9.77 -8.73
C TYR A 132 0.27 9.47 -9.84
N LYS A 133 0.20 8.26 -10.41
CA LYS A 133 1.07 7.83 -11.51
C LYS A 133 0.57 8.45 -12.81
N ILE A 134 1.28 9.46 -13.33
CA ILE A 134 0.98 10.09 -14.62
C ILE A 134 1.34 9.11 -15.74
N ASN A 135 2.54 8.52 -15.65
CA ASN A 135 3.01 7.45 -16.51
C ASN A 135 3.91 6.48 -15.71
N GLN A 136 4.65 5.61 -16.39
CA GLN A 136 5.51 4.59 -15.75
C GLN A 136 6.68 5.16 -14.95
N ASN A 137 7.13 6.38 -15.28
CA ASN A 137 8.31 7.00 -14.70
C ASN A 137 8.01 8.34 -14.03
N LEU A 138 6.85 8.94 -14.26
CA LEU A 138 6.53 10.28 -13.76
C LEU A 138 5.30 10.21 -12.87
N HIS A 139 5.46 10.56 -11.60
CA HIS A 139 4.38 10.58 -10.62
C HIS A 139 4.19 11.99 -10.07
N LEU A 140 2.95 12.39 -9.83
CA LEU A 140 2.59 13.59 -9.09
C LEU A 140 2.36 13.22 -7.63
N GLU A 141 2.92 13.97 -6.69
CA GLU A 141 2.74 13.72 -5.27
C GLU A 141 2.30 14.99 -4.55
N ALA A 142 1.27 14.87 -3.73
CA ALA A 142 0.75 15.96 -2.91
C ALA A 142 0.48 15.46 -1.50
N GLY A 143 0.74 16.29 -0.50
CA GLY A 143 0.58 15.85 0.89
C GLY A 143 0.83 16.94 1.91
N GLN A 144 0.92 16.51 3.17
CA GLN A 144 1.23 17.34 4.31
C GLN A 144 2.35 16.69 5.12
N THR A 145 3.35 17.49 5.49
CA THR A 145 4.42 17.10 6.40
C THR A 145 4.35 17.93 7.68
N SER A 146 4.57 17.28 8.82
CA SER A 146 4.62 17.87 10.14
C SER A 146 6.00 17.64 10.77
N TYR A 147 6.64 18.69 11.26
CA TYR A 147 7.89 18.65 12.01
C TYR A 147 7.62 19.02 13.46
N PHE A 148 8.12 18.24 14.42
CA PHE A 148 7.88 18.47 15.84
C PHE A 148 9.16 18.95 16.53
N GLN A 149 9.40 20.27 16.49
CA GLN A 149 10.59 20.89 17.06
C GLN A 149 10.32 21.32 18.50
N LYS A 150 11.34 21.26 19.38
CA LYS A 150 11.21 21.57 20.81
C LYS A 150 11.25 23.07 21.15
N GLN A 151 11.32 23.97 20.17
CA GLN A 151 11.55 25.41 20.36
C GLN A 151 10.34 26.27 19.94
N VAL A 152 10.54 27.58 19.76
CA VAL A 152 9.52 28.62 19.47
C VAL A 152 8.58 28.23 18.31
N ILE A 153 9.06 27.43 17.36
CA ILE A 153 8.30 26.97 16.20
C ILE A 153 7.29 25.87 16.57
N GLY A 154 7.55 25.09 17.62
CA GLY A 154 6.72 23.96 18.04
C GLY A 154 6.49 22.96 16.91
N SER A 155 5.22 22.72 16.60
CA SER A 155 4.80 21.89 15.47
C SER A 155 4.63 22.72 14.20
N ASN A 156 5.48 22.45 13.21
CA ASN A 156 5.43 23.09 11.91
C ASN A 156 4.76 22.17 10.89
N HIS A 157 3.64 22.59 10.31
CA HIS A 157 2.93 21.84 9.28
C HIS A 157 3.03 22.54 7.92
N SER A 158 3.38 21.77 6.89
CA SER A 158 3.52 22.27 5.53
C SER A 158 2.82 21.35 4.54
N PHE A 159 2.01 21.93 3.64
CA PHE A 159 1.53 21.25 2.46
C PHE A 159 2.62 21.22 1.40
N PHE A 160 2.63 20.19 0.56
CA PHE A 160 3.53 20.13 -0.57
C PHE A 160 2.87 19.57 -1.82
N LEU A 161 3.45 19.94 -2.95
CA LEU A 161 3.14 19.40 -4.27
C LEU A 161 4.46 19.20 -5.01
N GLY A 162 4.66 18.04 -5.63
CA GLY A 162 5.88 17.76 -6.35
C GLY A 162 5.73 16.72 -7.44
N LEU A 163 6.75 16.66 -8.29
CA LEU A 163 6.89 15.69 -9.35
C LEU A 163 8.04 14.76 -9.03
N ASN A 164 7.80 13.46 -9.18
CA ASN A 164 8.77 12.40 -8.99
C ASN A 164 9.10 11.73 -10.31
N TYR A 165 10.38 11.53 -10.56
CA TYR A 165 10.88 10.66 -11.60
C TYR A 165 11.35 9.32 -11.01
N LEU A 166 10.69 8.24 -11.40
CA LEU A 166 10.95 6.86 -11.00
C LEU A 166 11.87 6.18 -12.03
N PHE A 167 12.93 5.55 -11.54
CA PHE A 167 13.92 4.85 -12.35
C PHE A 167 14.44 3.60 -11.64
N GLY A 168 15.12 2.75 -12.39
CA GLY A 168 15.58 1.45 -11.91
C GLY A 168 14.63 0.32 -12.30
N THR A 169 14.86 -0.86 -11.73
CA THR A 169 14.14 -2.08 -12.10
C THR A 169 13.27 -2.54 -10.95
N THR A 170 11.97 -2.62 -11.21
CA THR A 170 11.13 -3.55 -10.45
C THR A 170 11.60 -4.93 -10.84
N ALA A 171 12.12 -5.70 -9.88
CA ALA A 171 12.29 -7.14 -10.06
C ALA A 171 10.93 -7.64 -10.53
N SER A 172 10.86 -7.97 -11.82
CA SER A 172 9.59 -8.24 -12.49
C SER A 172 8.87 -9.25 -11.62
N SER A 173 7.62 -8.95 -11.24
CA SER A 173 6.71 -9.99 -10.77
C SER A 173 6.92 -11.16 -11.70
N ILE A 174 7.24 -12.33 -11.17
CA ILE A 174 7.10 -13.57 -11.92
C ILE A 174 5.64 -13.58 -12.35
N LYS A 175 5.37 -13.02 -13.53
CA LYS A 175 4.11 -13.20 -14.23
C LYS A 175 4.17 -14.67 -14.57
N ALA A 176 3.50 -15.50 -13.77
CA ALA A 176 3.04 -16.79 -14.23
C ALA A 176 2.04 -16.50 -15.38
N HIS A 177 2.58 -16.13 -16.54
CA HIS A 177 1.94 -16.25 -17.82
C HIS A 177 1.98 -17.72 -18.18
N THR A 178 1.19 -18.54 -17.48
CA THR A 178 0.72 -19.78 -18.07
C THR A 178 -0.46 -19.38 -18.96
N ARG A 179 -0.14 -18.80 -20.13
CA ARG A 179 -1.03 -18.90 -21.28
C ARG A 179 -1.14 -20.40 -21.55
N ILE A 180 -2.19 -21.04 -21.04
CA ILE A 180 -2.61 -22.33 -21.55
C ILE A 180 -3.04 -22.05 -22.98
N SER A 181 -2.11 -22.34 -23.89
CA SER A 181 -2.38 -22.51 -25.31
C SER A 181 -3.59 -23.45 -25.40
N LYS A 182 -4.71 -22.95 -25.93
CA LYS A 182 -5.79 -23.79 -26.41
C LYS A 182 -5.22 -24.64 -27.54
N ARG A 183 -4.68 -25.81 -27.18
CA ARG A 183 -4.36 -26.85 -28.14
C ARG A 183 -5.70 -27.42 -28.59
N SER A 184 -6.10 -27.08 -29.81
CA SER A 184 -7.18 -27.78 -30.51
C SER A 184 -6.81 -29.26 -30.55
N ILE A 185 -7.66 -30.12 -30.00
CA ILE A 185 -7.60 -31.55 -30.26
C ILE A 185 -8.84 -31.87 -31.06
N ASP A 186 -8.67 -31.80 -32.37
CA ASP A 186 -9.50 -32.52 -33.32
C ASP A 186 -9.11 -34.01 -33.27
N ASN A 187 -10.15 -34.86 -33.34
CA ASN A 187 -10.19 -36.16 -34.01
C ASN A 187 -9.80 -37.48 -33.28
N ILE A 188 -10.87 -38.31 -33.06
CA ILE A 188 -11.02 -39.79 -33.32
C ILE A 188 -10.66 -40.76 -32.15
N PRO A 189 -11.27 -41.98 -31.97
CA PRO A 189 -12.58 -42.55 -32.38
C PRO A 189 -13.41 -43.20 -31.23
N THR A 190 -14.66 -43.53 -31.57
CA THR A 190 -15.62 -44.46 -30.95
C THR A 190 -15.04 -45.84 -30.62
N SER A 191 -15.27 -46.35 -29.40
CA SER A 191 -15.29 -47.80 -29.11
C SER A 191 -16.15 -48.11 -27.88
N SER A 192 -17.11 -48.99 -28.08
CA SER A 192 -18.04 -49.54 -27.09
C SER A 192 -17.48 -50.80 -26.44
N ALA A 193 -17.40 -50.85 -25.10
CA ALA A 193 -17.48 -52.11 -24.34
C ALA A 193 -17.79 -51.83 -22.85
N SER A 194 -18.64 -52.70 -22.30
CA SER A 194 -19.26 -52.62 -20.99
C SER A 194 -18.51 -53.40 -19.89
N VAL A 195 -18.48 -52.80 -18.69
CA VAL A 195 -18.76 -53.39 -17.35
C VAL A 195 -17.69 -54.26 -16.65
N VAL A 196 -17.17 -53.75 -15.52
CA VAL A 196 -17.19 -54.27 -14.11
C VAL A 196 -16.03 -53.58 -13.33
N SER A 197 -16.32 -52.48 -12.65
CA SER A 197 -16.38 -52.32 -11.18
C SER A 197 -15.02 -52.24 -10.44
N SER A 198 -14.64 -51.01 -10.10
CA SER A 198 -14.07 -50.70 -8.79
C SER A 198 -14.66 -49.36 -8.36
N ALA A 199 -15.45 -49.37 -7.29
CA ALA A 199 -16.15 -48.22 -6.77
C ALA A 199 -15.14 -47.20 -6.21
N ILE A 200 -14.81 -46.19 -7.00
CA ILE A 200 -14.40 -44.88 -6.49
C ILE A 200 -15.54 -43.94 -6.85
N ASN A 201 -16.08 -43.33 -5.80
CA ASN A 201 -17.29 -42.54 -5.78
C ASN A 201 -17.10 -41.25 -6.59
N ASN A 202 -17.10 -41.37 -7.91
CA ASN A 202 -17.16 -40.25 -8.84
C ASN A 202 -18.61 -39.77 -8.84
N GLN A 203 -18.91 -38.81 -7.97
CA GLN A 203 -20.08 -37.98 -8.13
C GLN A 203 -20.04 -37.37 -9.54
N SER A 204 -20.95 -37.88 -10.35
CA SER A 204 -21.44 -37.28 -11.59
C SER A 204 -21.62 -35.77 -11.38
N PHE A 205 -20.69 -34.97 -11.90
CA PHE A 205 -20.93 -33.55 -12.16
C PHE A 205 -21.97 -33.50 -13.28
N LYS A 206 -23.25 -33.52 -12.88
CA LYS A 206 -24.33 -33.06 -13.74
C LYS A 206 -23.97 -31.67 -14.22
N GLN A 207 -23.87 -31.54 -15.54
CA GLN A 207 -23.62 -30.33 -16.31
C GLN A 207 -24.29 -29.13 -15.64
N ASP A 208 -23.46 -28.28 -15.03
CA ASP A 208 -23.88 -27.27 -14.06
C ASP A 208 -24.79 -26.22 -14.70
N LYS A 209 -26.00 -26.13 -14.15
CA LYS A 209 -26.88 -24.96 -14.32
C LYS A 209 -26.09 -23.75 -13.85
N HIS A 210 -25.85 -22.78 -14.75
CA HIS A 210 -25.20 -21.51 -14.42
C HIS A 210 -25.73 -20.97 -13.09
N SER A 211 -24.85 -20.88 -12.09
CA SER A 211 -25.23 -20.46 -10.75
C SER A 211 -24.43 -19.24 -10.34
N TRP A 212 -25.04 -18.34 -9.59
CA TRP A 212 -24.39 -17.13 -9.12
C TRP A 212 -23.95 -17.31 -7.68
N VAL A 213 -22.75 -16.85 -7.33
CA VAL A 213 -22.22 -16.91 -5.97
C VAL A 213 -21.68 -15.55 -5.56
N ILE A 214 -21.69 -15.27 -4.26
CA ILE A 214 -21.08 -14.07 -3.68
C ILE A 214 -19.75 -14.47 -3.04
N GLN A 215 -18.67 -13.84 -3.48
CA GLN A 215 -17.33 -14.01 -2.94
C GLN A 215 -17.03 -12.91 -1.92
N LEU A 216 -16.73 -13.27 -0.67
CA LEU A 216 -16.36 -12.30 0.38
C LEU A 216 -14.86 -12.01 0.41
N GLY A 217 -14.03 -12.96 -0.02
CA GLY A 217 -12.58 -12.82 0.01
C GLY A 217 -11.87 -13.90 -0.80
N ALA A 218 -10.58 -13.67 -1.08
CA ALA A 218 -9.69 -14.64 -1.71
C ALA A 218 -8.32 -14.57 -1.04
N PHE A 219 -7.80 -15.72 -0.63
CA PHE A 219 -6.62 -15.86 0.22
C PHE A 219 -5.65 -16.85 -0.41
N THR A 220 -4.35 -16.65 -0.18
CA THR A 220 -3.29 -17.57 -0.62
C THR A 220 -3.09 -18.75 0.34
N ILE A 221 -3.55 -18.62 1.59
CA ILE A 221 -3.39 -19.60 2.67
C ILE A 221 -4.78 -19.98 3.18
N GLU A 222 -5.05 -21.28 3.31
CA GLU A 222 -6.35 -21.84 3.73
C GLU A 222 -6.76 -21.37 5.12
N SER A 223 -5.86 -21.51 6.11
CA SER A 223 -6.12 -21.13 7.50
C SER A 223 -6.53 -19.66 7.65
N ASN A 224 -6.04 -18.77 6.78
CA ASN A 224 -6.45 -17.36 6.79
C ASN A 224 -7.90 -17.21 6.31
N ALA A 225 -8.30 -17.95 5.26
CA ALA A 225 -9.68 -17.96 4.79
C ALA A 225 -10.63 -18.54 5.84
N GLU A 226 -10.23 -19.63 6.49
CA GLU A 226 -11.01 -20.26 7.56
C GLU A 226 -11.16 -19.36 8.78
N ASN A 227 -10.07 -18.73 9.25
CA ASN A 227 -10.13 -17.78 10.37
C ASN A 227 -11.07 -16.60 10.07
N VAL A 228 -11.02 -16.05 8.85
CA VAL A 228 -11.95 -14.99 8.44
C VAL A 228 -13.39 -15.51 8.39
N LEU A 229 -13.63 -16.71 7.85
CA LEU A 229 -14.96 -17.31 7.81
C LEU A 229 -15.52 -17.56 9.22
N GLN A 230 -14.71 -18.10 10.14
CA GLN A 230 -15.11 -18.32 11.54
C GLN A 230 -15.51 -17.02 12.23
N ASN A 231 -14.73 -15.95 12.03
CA ASN A 231 -15.07 -14.63 12.58
C ASN A 231 -16.38 -14.07 12.00
N LEU A 232 -16.66 -14.31 10.71
CA LEU A 232 -17.92 -13.92 10.09
C LEU A 232 -19.11 -14.77 10.58
N GLN A 233 -18.89 -16.05 10.84
CA GLN A 233 -19.91 -17.01 11.28
C GLN A 233 -20.42 -16.80 12.71
N VAL A 234 -19.82 -15.85 13.46
CA VAL A 234 -20.43 -15.32 14.69
C VAL A 234 -21.81 -14.72 14.39
N ASN A 235 -22.02 -14.22 13.18
CA ASN A 235 -23.34 -13.82 12.68
C ASN A 235 -23.99 -14.98 11.89
N PRO A 236 -25.22 -15.42 12.27
CA PRO A 236 -25.95 -16.50 11.61
C PRO A 236 -26.08 -16.37 10.09
N TYR A 237 -26.08 -15.14 9.58
CA TYR A 237 -26.13 -14.84 8.16
C TYR A 237 -25.02 -15.53 7.35
N PHE A 238 -23.84 -15.73 7.95
CA PHE A 238 -22.68 -16.28 7.26
C PHE A 238 -22.48 -17.80 7.46
N THR A 239 -23.37 -18.47 8.20
CA THR A 239 -23.23 -19.90 8.55
C THR A 239 -23.14 -20.82 7.33
N HIS A 240 -23.76 -20.43 6.21
CA HIS A 240 -23.75 -21.23 4.98
C HIS A 240 -22.59 -20.92 4.02
N TYR A 241 -21.72 -19.97 4.35
CA TYR A 241 -20.54 -19.68 3.56
C TYR A 241 -19.48 -20.76 3.75
N LYS A 242 -18.69 -21.03 2.70
CA LYS A 242 -17.66 -22.07 2.71
C LYS A 242 -16.38 -21.58 2.05
N VAL A 243 -15.24 -22.07 2.53
CA VAL A 243 -13.96 -21.92 1.87
C VAL A 243 -13.88 -22.94 0.72
N VAL A 244 -13.54 -22.49 -0.49
CA VAL A 244 -13.35 -23.32 -1.67
C VAL A 244 -12.08 -22.92 -2.38
N LEU A 245 -11.22 -23.90 -2.70
CA LEU A 245 -10.05 -23.68 -3.55
C LEU A 245 -10.49 -23.47 -5.00
N ALA A 246 -10.28 -22.28 -5.55
CA ALA A 246 -10.60 -21.96 -6.94
C ALA A 246 -9.59 -21.00 -7.55
N SER A 247 -9.01 -21.43 -8.68
CA SER A 247 -7.95 -20.71 -9.40
C SER A 247 -6.72 -20.42 -8.51
N GLY A 248 -6.28 -21.41 -7.73
CA GLY A 248 -5.09 -21.31 -6.88
C GLY A 248 -5.24 -20.42 -5.64
N LEU A 249 -6.46 -19.98 -5.30
CA LEU A 249 -6.76 -19.20 -4.10
C LEU A 249 -7.89 -19.86 -3.31
N TYR A 250 -7.81 -19.78 -1.99
CA TYR A 250 -8.87 -20.15 -1.05
C TYR A 250 -9.88 -19.01 -0.98
N ARG A 251 -11.11 -19.26 -1.45
CA ARG A 251 -12.14 -18.22 -1.58
C ARG A 251 -13.32 -18.54 -0.68
N ILE A 252 -13.85 -17.52 -0.02
CA ILE A 252 -15.05 -17.64 0.80
C ILE A 252 -16.27 -17.34 -0.08
N TYR A 253 -17.12 -18.35 -0.31
CA TYR A 253 -18.31 -18.25 -1.16
C TYR A 253 -19.59 -18.49 -0.38
N SER A 254 -20.65 -17.78 -0.80
CA SER A 254 -22.03 -18.08 -0.42
C SER A 254 -22.52 -19.40 -1.04
N PRO A 255 -23.69 -19.89 -0.62
CA PRO A 255 -24.49 -20.79 -1.44
C PRO A 255 -24.76 -20.21 -2.84
N SER A 256 -25.07 -21.10 -3.78
CA SER A 256 -25.44 -20.75 -5.15
C SER A 256 -26.84 -20.14 -5.22
N PHE A 257 -26.96 -19.05 -5.97
CA PHE A 257 -28.20 -18.37 -6.33
C PHE A 257 -28.62 -18.75 -7.75
N ASN A 258 -29.93 -18.78 -7.99
CA ASN A 258 -30.49 -19.14 -9.29
C ASN A 258 -30.41 -17.98 -10.30
N SER A 259 -30.26 -16.74 -9.82
CA SER A 259 -30.21 -15.56 -10.67
C SER A 259 -29.19 -14.53 -10.16
N TYR A 260 -28.72 -13.69 -11.09
CA TYR A 260 -27.85 -12.56 -10.74
C TYR A 260 -28.55 -11.54 -9.84
N ILE A 261 -29.85 -11.29 -10.09
CA ILE A 261 -30.66 -10.32 -9.34
C ILE A 261 -30.76 -10.73 -7.86
N GLU A 262 -30.96 -12.02 -7.59
CA GLU A 262 -30.98 -12.58 -6.24
C GLU A 262 -29.62 -12.38 -5.54
N ALA A 263 -28.52 -12.74 -6.22
CA ALA A 263 -27.17 -12.50 -5.72
C ALA A 263 -26.87 -11.00 -5.49
N GLN A 264 -27.42 -10.12 -6.32
CA GLN A 264 -27.25 -8.67 -6.22
C GLN A 264 -28.01 -8.07 -5.02
N HIS A 265 -29.21 -8.56 -4.74
CA HIS A 265 -29.97 -8.15 -3.57
C HIS A 265 -29.21 -8.48 -2.28
N ILE A 266 -28.74 -9.74 -2.16
CA ILE A 266 -27.92 -10.19 -1.03
C ILE A 266 -26.59 -9.41 -0.97
N SER A 267 -25.95 -9.15 -2.10
CA SER A 267 -24.71 -8.36 -2.15
C SER A 267 -24.91 -6.92 -1.63
N THR A 268 -26.04 -6.29 -1.95
CA THR A 268 -26.40 -4.94 -1.49
C THR A 268 -26.70 -4.93 0.02
N ASP A 269 -27.44 -5.92 0.50
CA ASP A 269 -27.73 -6.12 1.92
C ASP A 269 -26.44 -6.28 2.74
N LEU A 270 -25.51 -7.13 2.29
CA LEU A 270 -24.18 -7.30 2.89
C LEU A 270 -23.38 -6.00 2.96
N LYS A 271 -23.45 -5.19 1.91
CA LYS A 271 -22.75 -3.90 1.88
C LYS A 271 -23.37 -2.90 2.84
N HIS A 272 -24.70 -2.84 2.92
CA HIS A 272 -25.41 -1.83 3.72
C HIS A 272 -25.45 -2.19 5.21
N ASN A 273 -25.82 -3.42 5.54
CA ASN A 273 -26.09 -3.85 6.91
C ASN A 273 -24.87 -4.45 7.61
N HIS A 274 -23.89 -4.93 6.86
CA HIS A 274 -22.69 -5.56 7.42
C HIS A 274 -21.39 -4.85 7.05
N ASN A 275 -21.44 -3.80 6.22
CA ASN A 275 -20.27 -3.08 5.71
C ASN A 275 -19.23 -4.02 5.04
N ILE A 276 -19.70 -5.10 4.41
CA ILE A 276 -18.84 -6.09 3.75
C ILE A 276 -18.79 -5.79 2.25
N SER A 277 -17.58 -5.56 1.75
CA SER A 277 -17.32 -5.52 0.30
C SER A 277 -17.26 -6.94 -0.26
N ASN A 278 -17.96 -7.21 -1.36
CA ASN A 278 -18.06 -8.54 -1.95
C ASN A 278 -18.02 -8.48 -3.50
N LEU A 279 -17.96 -9.65 -4.14
CA LEU A 279 -17.96 -9.79 -5.60
C LEU A 279 -18.93 -10.90 -6.02
N ILE A 280 -19.88 -10.59 -6.92
CA ILE A 280 -20.78 -11.56 -7.53
C ILE A 280 -20.04 -12.26 -8.67
N LYS A 281 -20.13 -13.60 -8.75
CA LYS A 281 -19.53 -14.41 -9.81
C LYS A 281 -20.51 -15.44 -10.33
N GLN A 282 -20.41 -15.72 -11.63
CA GLN A 282 -21.05 -16.88 -12.25
C GLN A 282 -20.11 -18.10 -12.08
N ARG A 283 -20.68 -19.22 -11.65
CA ARG A 283 -20.07 -20.54 -11.62
C ARG A 283 -20.78 -21.45 -12.62
#